data_AF-A0A959VQQ0-F1
#
_entry.id   AF-A0A959VQQ0-F1
#
_cell.length_a   1.000
_cell.length_b   1.000
_cell.length_c   1.000
_cell.angle_alpha   90.00
_cell.angle_beta   90.00
_cell.angle_gamma   90.00
#
_symmetry.space_group_name_H-M   'P 1'
#
loop_
_entity.id
_entity.type
_entity.pdbx_description
1 polymer ?
#
loop_
_entity_poly.entity_id
_entity_poly.type
_entity_poly.pdbx_seq_one_letter_code
_entity_poly.pdbx_strand_id
1 'polypeptide(L)'
;MTGFAGTADAIRFALKRDRFILPICVAGLIGWMVIYVLSYNDLYGTQAELNALYKSVAGNPALVAMSGPTGGLRSLGGALSWDSTPALSIIGGVFAMFSVIRHTRAEEEDGRTELLLTSGSGRLAPLAAAVIVTSFALVLASIGYVIALSVGGFELGPSILLSLSLLGFGLVITGTTAVFAQVTSKARAARGLVGIVIGVAWLLRAIGDTGDGTLSWFSPLGWAQQTKPFWENHWWALLPPLAATGITLGLAFWQLARRDIGSGLIQPRPGPPAASPSLLHPLGFSLWLQRGTIIGWSSMLFLYGFAIGVMGNNIEDILKSSTAFTEAFASASGDLVDSYFASILTVIAIMAAGFTISSALRPHSEESRDRVAILLAAPLGKVRWVAGHVLIAYVASAMIMALTGLGLGLGLGVATGDFSETGTLLGSGFAQVPAMWLTGSLAVLLFGISSRLSSLAWAFLAAFVLIWTVASFGELPQWIVDLSPFSHVPAVPAVSLDVEPLLVMTLLAAVFTATGLALWRRRDLQ
;
A
#
# COMPACT_ATOMS: atom_id res chain seq x y z
N MET A 1 -11.75 -33.59 -22.12
CA MET A 1 -11.69 -33.39 -20.65
C MET A 1 -12.38 -32.07 -20.34
N THR A 2 -13.19 -31.99 -19.28
CA THR A 2 -13.86 -30.74 -18.90
C THR A 2 -12.81 -29.69 -18.54
N GLY A 3 -13.00 -28.42 -18.94
CA GLY A 3 -12.04 -27.35 -18.66
C GLY A 3 -11.73 -27.14 -17.16
N PHE A 4 -12.61 -27.63 -16.28
CA PHE A 4 -12.52 -27.51 -14.82
C PHE A 4 -12.03 -28.80 -14.11
N ALA A 5 -11.66 -29.84 -14.84
CA ALA A 5 -11.13 -31.06 -14.23
C ALA A 5 -9.92 -30.76 -13.33
N GLY A 6 -9.86 -31.33 -12.12
CA GLY A 6 -8.76 -31.11 -11.17
C GLY A 6 -8.84 -29.80 -10.35
N THR A 7 -9.96 -29.06 -10.39
CA THR A 7 -10.13 -27.85 -9.57
C THR A 7 -10.03 -28.13 -8.07
N ALA A 8 -10.56 -29.26 -7.59
CA ALA A 8 -10.50 -29.64 -6.18
C ALA A 8 -9.04 -29.86 -5.70
N ASP A 9 -8.21 -30.51 -6.52
CA ASP A 9 -6.80 -30.72 -6.21
C ASP A 9 -6.02 -29.40 -6.24
N ALA A 10 -6.33 -28.52 -7.20
CA ALA A 10 -5.75 -27.18 -7.26
C ALA A 10 -6.12 -26.34 -6.03
N ILE A 11 -7.37 -26.42 -5.54
CA ILE A 11 -7.80 -25.78 -4.27
C ILE A 11 -7.00 -26.36 -3.11
N ARG A 12 -6.90 -27.69 -3.01
CA ARG A 12 -6.15 -28.36 -1.93
C ARG A 12 -4.68 -27.96 -1.93
N PHE A 13 -4.08 -27.85 -3.11
CA PHE A 13 -2.70 -27.39 -3.28
C PHE A 13 -2.54 -25.93 -2.82
N ALA A 14 -3.43 -25.03 -3.26
CA ALA A 14 -3.41 -23.63 -2.88
C ALA A 14 -3.54 -23.45 -1.36
N LEU A 15 -4.47 -24.17 -0.71
CA LEU A 15 -4.65 -24.13 0.74
C LEU A 15 -3.44 -24.69 1.51
N LYS A 16 -2.80 -25.76 1.01
CA LYS A 16 -1.56 -26.27 1.63
C LYS A 16 -0.41 -25.28 1.53
N ARG A 17 -0.28 -24.61 0.37
CA ARG A 17 0.75 -23.62 0.11
C ARG A 17 0.60 -22.39 1.00
N ASP A 18 -0.64 -21.92 1.16
CA ASP A 18 -0.94 -20.70 1.91
C ASP A 18 -1.49 -20.99 3.32
N ARG A 19 -1.18 -22.16 3.88
CA ARG A 19 -1.65 -22.60 5.23
C ARG A 19 -1.31 -21.64 6.37
N PHE A 20 -0.33 -20.76 6.19
CA PHE A 20 0.02 -19.71 7.15
C PHE A 20 -0.37 -18.33 6.64
N ILE A 21 -0.07 -18.03 5.38
CA ILE A 21 -0.33 -16.70 4.80
C ILE A 21 -1.83 -16.39 4.78
N LEU A 22 -2.66 -17.33 4.32
CA LEU A 22 -4.10 -17.10 4.19
C LEU A 22 -4.77 -16.87 5.55
N PRO A 23 -4.55 -17.71 6.59
CA PRO A 23 -5.10 -17.43 7.92
C PRO A 23 -4.57 -16.15 8.54
N ILE A 24 -3.29 -15.81 8.38
CA ILE A 24 -2.71 -14.57 8.91
C ILE A 24 -3.38 -13.35 8.26
N CYS A 25 -3.58 -13.36 6.94
CA CYS A 25 -4.27 -12.26 6.24
C CYS A 25 -5.72 -12.14 6.69
N VAL A 26 -6.45 -13.26 6.80
CA VAL A 26 -7.85 -13.25 7.28
C VAL A 26 -7.91 -12.76 8.72
N ALA A 27 -7.02 -13.22 9.60
CA ALA A 27 -6.93 -12.76 10.98
C ALA A 27 -6.55 -11.27 11.07
N GLY A 28 -5.65 -10.78 10.21
CA GLY A 28 -5.29 -9.37 10.15
C GLY A 28 -6.45 -8.48 9.71
N LEU A 29 -7.22 -8.92 8.71
CA LEU A 29 -8.46 -8.25 8.30
C LEU A 29 -9.46 -8.17 9.47
N ILE A 30 -9.76 -9.30 10.11
CA ILE A 30 -10.69 -9.36 11.24
C ILE A 30 -10.17 -8.52 12.42
N GLY A 31 -8.89 -8.63 12.74
CA GLY A 31 -8.24 -7.86 13.81
C GLY A 31 -8.33 -6.36 13.58
N TRP A 32 -8.24 -5.89 12.33
CA TRP A 32 -8.43 -4.49 12.00
C TRP A 32 -9.87 -4.01 12.28
N MET A 33 -10.88 -4.82 11.96
CA MET A 33 -12.26 -4.51 12.35
C MET A 33 -12.44 -4.51 13.87
N VAL A 34 -11.80 -5.43 14.58
CA VAL A 34 -11.82 -5.45 16.06
C VAL A 34 -11.21 -4.17 16.63
N ILE A 35 -10.09 -3.69 16.06
CA ILE A 35 -9.49 -2.40 16.45
C ILE A 35 -10.50 -1.26 16.24
N TYR A 36 -11.16 -1.18 15.08
CA TYR A 36 -12.20 -0.18 14.84
C TYR A 36 -13.32 -0.25 15.89
N VAL A 37 -13.84 -1.44 16.17
CA VAL A 37 -14.90 -1.66 17.16
C VAL A 37 -14.49 -1.17 18.55
N LEU A 38 -13.29 -1.54 19.02
CA LEU A 38 -12.78 -1.12 20.32
C LEU A 38 -12.55 0.39 20.36
N SER A 39 -11.80 0.93 19.40
CA SER A 39 -11.48 2.37 19.35
C SER A 39 -12.73 3.24 19.27
N TYR A 40 -13.74 2.87 18.47
CA TYR A 40 -14.95 3.68 18.33
C TYR A 40 -15.86 3.60 19.55
N ASN A 41 -15.97 2.43 20.20
CA ASN A 41 -16.71 2.30 21.45
C ASN A 41 -16.07 3.15 22.56
N ASP A 42 -14.74 3.18 22.63
CA ASP A 42 -14.01 3.94 23.66
C ASP A 42 -14.02 5.46 23.38
N LEU A 43 -13.92 5.89 22.12
CA LEU A 43 -13.80 7.31 21.75
C LEU A 43 -15.15 8.02 21.56
N TYR A 44 -16.23 7.29 21.23
CA TYR A 44 -17.52 7.88 20.85
C TYR A 44 -18.71 7.24 21.57
N GLY A 45 -18.52 6.89 22.84
CA GLY A 45 -19.55 6.27 23.68
C GLY A 45 -20.75 7.17 24.00
N THR A 46 -20.62 8.50 23.81
CA THR A 46 -21.68 9.47 24.10
C THR A 46 -22.18 10.22 22.87
N GLN A 47 -23.43 10.68 22.92
CA GLN A 47 -24.00 11.50 21.84
C GLN A 47 -23.26 12.85 21.68
N ALA A 48 -22.68 13.38 22.75
CA ALA A 48 -21.91 14.63 22.71
C ALA A 48 -20.64 14.45 21.85
N GLU A 49 -19.91 13.35 22.01
CA GLU A 49 -18.72 13.02 21.22
C GLU A 49 -19.07 12.77 19.74
N LEU A 50 -20.14 12.01 19.46
CA LEU A 50 -20.60 11.80 18.08
C LEU A 50 -21.04 13.11 17.40
N ASN A 51 -21.66 14.03 18.15
CA ASN A 51 -22.00 15.35 17.64
C ASN A 51 -20.75 16.22 17.41
N ALA A 52 -19.73 16.10 18.25
CA ALA A 52 -18.44 16.78 18.04
C ALA A 52 -17.74 16.26 16.79
N LEU A 53 -17.70 14.93 16.59
CA LEU A 53 -17.21 14.30 15.36
C LEU A 53 -17.97 14.78 14.13
N TYR A 54 -19.31 14.79 14.19
CA TYR A 54 -20.10 15.32 13.07
C TYR A 54 -19.73 16.77 12.75
N LYS A 55 -19.55 17.62 13.76
CA LYS A 55 -19.18 19.04 13.54
C LYS A 55 -17.78 19.20 12.95
N SER A 56 -16.81 18.38 13.36
CA SER A 56 -15.45 18.45 12.82
C SER A 56 -15.34 17.96 11.37
N VAL A 57 -16.28 17.10 10.92
CA VAL A 57 -16.24 16.49 9.58
C VAL A 57 -17.22 17.13 8.59
N ALA A 58 -18.45 17.46 8.99
CA ALA A 58 -19.55 17.78 8.07
C ALA A 58 -19.32 19.00 7.18
N GLY A 59 -18.48 19.94 7.61
CA GLY A 59 -18.11 21.13 6.83
C GLY A 59 -16.82 20.98 6.02
N ASN A 60 -16.20 19.79 6.00
CA ASN A 60 -14.87 19.60 5.43
C ASN A 60 -14.91 18.70 4.19
N PRO A 61 -14.90 19.28 2.97
CA PRO A 61 -14.92 18.53 1.72
C PRO A 61 -13.76 17.54 1.61
N ALA A 62 -12.61 17.81 2.24
CA ALA A 62 -11.46 16.92 2.18
C ALA A 62 -11.65 15.64 3.01
N LEU A 63 -12.26 15.74 4.20
CA LEU A 63 -12.59 14.57 5.01
C LEU A 63 -13.74 13.76 4.39
N VAL A 64 -14.70 14.43 3.75
CA VAL A 64 -15.73 13.76 2.93
C VAL A 64 -15.09 13.05 1.74
N ALA A 65 -14.16 13.71 1.04
CA ALA A 65 -13.40 13.09 -0.04
C ALA A 65 -12.56 11.91 0.45
N MET A 66 -12.08 11.90 1.69
CA MET A 66 -11.25 10.82 2.23
C MET A 66 -12.08 9.61 2.64
N SER A 67 -13.14 9.83 3.43
CA SER A 67 -13.87 8.76 4.12
C SER A 67 -15.31 8.57 3.62
N GLY A 68 -15.96 9.61 3.10
CA GLY A 68 -17.27 9.55 2.47
C GLY A 68 -18.35 10.44 3.12
N PRO A 69 -19.63 10.25 2.74
CA PRO A 69 -20.73 11.07 3.21
C PRO A 69 -20.99 10.94 4.72
N THR A 70 -21.34 12.05 5.38
CA THR A 70 -21.40 12.18 6.85
C THR A 70 -22.75 11.86 7.49
N GLY A 71 -23.72 11.38 6.70
CA GLY A 71 -25.12 11.21 7.14
C GLY A 71 -25.31 10.30 8.34
N GLY A 72 -24.43 9.29 8.51
CA GLY A 72 -24.46 8.34 9.62
C GLY A 72 -23.62 8.72 10.86
N LEU A 73 -22.83 9.79 10.83
CA LEU A 73 -21.84 10.06 11.90
C LEU A 73 -22.44 10.28 13.30
N ARG A 74 -23.75 10.57 13.40
CA ARG A 74 -24.43 10.78 14.68
C ARG A 74 -24.86 9.49 15.37
N SER A 75 -24.65 8.34 14.76
CA SER A 75 -24.80 7.02 15.38
C SER A 75 -23.42 6.36 15.49
N LEU A 76 -23.19 5.59 16.55
CA LEU A 76 -21.93 4.91 16.78
C LEU A 76 -21.57 3.95 15.62
N GLY A 77 -22.55 3.17 15.16
CA GLY A 77 -22.39 2.28 14.00
C GLY A 77 -22.16 3.02 12.69
N GLY A 78 -22.77 4.19 12.51
CA GLY A 78 -22.57 5.02 11.32
C GLY A 78 -21.21 5.72 11.31
N ALA A 79 -20.72 6.16 12.47
CA ALA A 79 -19.37 6.70 12.62
C ALA A 79 -18.29 5.65 12.36
N LEU A 80 -18.46 4.44 12.91
CA LEU A 80 -17.57 3.31 12.63
C LEU A 80 -17.60 2.92 11.16
N SER A 81 -18.80 2.83 10.55
CA SER A 81 -18.91 2.43 9.15
C SER A 81 -18.33 3.48 8.19
N TRP A 82 -18.48 4.76 8.51
CA TRP A 82 -17.90 5.87 7.75
C TRP A 82 -16.38 5.78 7.64
N ASP A 83 -15.69 5.47 8.74
CA ASP A 83 -14.22 5.38 8.74
C ASP A 83 -13.72 4.01 8.24
N SER A 84 -14.37 2.93 8.65
CA SER A 84 -13.95 1.56 8.34
C SER A 84 -14.19 1.17 6.87
N THR A 85 -15.25 1.67 6.21
CA THR A 85 -15.63 1.20 4.86
C THR A 85 -14.56 1.44 3.80
N PRO A 86 -13.99 2.65 3.63
CA PRO A 86 -12.94 2.91 2.65
C PRO A 86 -11.67 2.10 2.93
N ALA A 87 -11.22 2.09 4.18
CA ALA A 87 -9.97 1.45 4.59
C ALA A 87 -10.03 -0.08 4.41
N LEU A 88 -11.03 -0.75 5.00
CA LEU A 88 -11.16 -2.21 4.94
C LEU A 88 -11.49 -2.70 3.53
N SER A 89 -12.21 -1.92 2.72
CA SER A 89 -12.44 -2.25 1.31
C SER A 89 -11.12 -2.26 0.54
N ILE A 90 -10.31 -1.21 0.66
CA ILE A 90 -9.01 -1.12 -0.03
C ILE A 90 -8.09 -2.26 0.43
N ILE A 91 -7.97 -2.50 1.74
CA ILE A 91 -7.11 -3.57 2.28
C ILE A 91 -7.60 -4.94 1.80
N GLY A 92 -8.91 -5.21 1.85
CA GLY A 92 -9.51 -6.44 1.34
C GLY A 92 -9.33 -6.64 -0.16
N GLY A 93 -9.44 -5.56 -0.95
CA GLY A 93 -9.18 -5.56 -2.39
C GLY A 93 -7.71 -5.81 -2.72
N VAL A 94 -6.78 -5.19 -1.99
CA VAL A 94 -5.34 -5.43 -2.14
C VAL A 94 -5.00 -6.87 -1.80
N PHE A 95 -5.56 -7.42 -0.73
CA PHE A 95 -5.46 -8.84 -0.40
C PHE A 95 -5.95 -9.73 -1.55
N ALA A 96 -7.14 -9.45 -2.09
CA ALA A 96 -7.70 -10.18 -3.22
C ALA A 96 -6.79 -10.13 -4.46
N MET A 97 -6.26 -8.95 -4.78
CA MET A 97 -5.31 -8.73 -5.87
C MET A 97 -4.06 -9.61 -5.71
N PHE A 98 -3.43 -9.59 -4.53
CA PHE A 98 -2.23 -10.38 -4.28
C PHE A 98 -2.51 -11.88 -4.30
N SER A 99 -3.60 -12.33 -3.69
CA SER A 99 -4.01 -13.74 -3.63
C SER A 99 -4.26 -14.31 -5.03
N VAL A 100 -5.11 -13.66 -5.84
CA VAL A 100 -5.42 -14.14 -7.20
C VAL A 100 -4.17 -14.18 -8.06
N ILE A 101 -3.34 -13.13 -8.08
CA ILE A 101 -2.13 -13.09 -8.92
C ILE A 101 -1.10 -14.13 -8.47
N ARG A 102 -0.98 -14.36 -7.16
CA ARG A 102 -0.08 -15.38 -6.59
C ARG A 102 -0.43 -16.79 -7.06
N HIS A 103 -1.71 -17.12 -7.23
CA HIS A 103 -2.17 -18.45 -7.65
C HIS A 103 -2.47 -18.55 -9.15
N THR A 104 -2.28 -17.47 -9.92
CA THR A 104 -2.52 -17.46 -11.38
C THR A 104 -1.26 -17.00 -12.13
N ARG A 105 -1.15 -15.71 -12.45
CA ARG A 105 -0.12 -15.16 -13.33
C ARG A 105 1.30 -15.34 -12.80
N ALA A 106 1.48 -15.39 -11.47
CA ALA A 106 2.78 -15.68 -10.87
C ALA A 106 3.19 -17.15 -11.12
N GLU A 107 2.28 -18.11 -10.93
CA GLU A 107 2.57 -19.52 -11.20
C GLU A 107 2.81 -19.79 -12.69
N GLU A 108 2.11 -19.04 -13.56
CA GLU A 108 2.30 -19.15 -15.00
C GLU A 108 3.63 -18.51 -15.43
N GLU A 109 4.03 -17.39 -14.82
CA GLU A 109 5.34 -16.77 -15.06
C GLU A 109 6.51 -17.64 -14.57
N ASP A 110 6.32 -18.40 -13.49
CA ASP A 110 7.29 -19.34 -12.94
C ASP A 110 7.27 -20.72 -13.65
N GLY A 111 6.42 -20.90 -14.68
CA GLY A 111 6.31 -22.14 -15.48
C GLY A 111 5.59 -23.30 -14.77
N ARG A 112 5.13 -23.13 -13.53
CA ARG A 112 4.48 -24.19 -12.74
C ARG A 112 3.09 -24.54 -13.27
N THR A 113 2.39 -23.58 -13.84
CA THR A 113 1.08 -23.83 -14.45
C THR A 113 1.17 -24.83 -15.59
N GLU A 114 2.25 -24.84 -16.39
CA GLU A 114 2.44 -25.81 -17.46
C GLU A 114 2.56 -27.23 -16.90
N LEU A 115 3.33 -27.42 -15.82
CA LEU A 115 3.46 -28.71 -15.13
C LEU A 115 2.10 -29.23 -14.63
N LEU A 116 1.28 -28.37 -14.03
CA LEU A 116 -0.07 -28.73 -13.56
C LEU A 116 -1.01 -29.11 -14.71
N LEU A 117 -0.89 -28.45 -15.86
CA LEU A 117 -1.71 -28.78 -17.03
C LEU A 117 -1.26 -30.10 -17.68
N THR A 118 0.05 -30.38 -17.69
CA THR A 118 0.57 -31.67 -18.17
C THR A 118 0.18 -32.86 -17.28
N SER A 119 -0.10 -32.63 -16.00
CA SER A 119 -0.57 -33.67 -15.08
C SER A 119 -2.06 -34.00 -15.22
N GLY A 120 -2.73 -33.48 -16.26
CA GLY A 120 -4.14 -33.75 -16.56
C GLY A 120 -5.15 -32.76 -15.95
N SER A 121 -4.68 -31.65 -15.36
CA SER A 121 -5.57 -30.58 -14.90
C SER A 121 -6.20 -29.84 -16.08
N GLY A 122 -7.49 -29.52 -15.96
CA GLY A 122 -8.19 -28.72 -16.96
C GLY A 122 -7.68 -27.28 -16.98
N ARG A 123 -7.67 -26.66 -18.17
CA ARG A 123 -7.14 -25.31 -18.40
C ARG A 123 -7.74 -24.21 -17.51
N LEU A 124 -9.01 -24.34 -17.12
CA LEU A 124 -9.71 -23.36 -16.29
C LEU A 124 -9.56 -23.64 -14.79
N ALA A 125 -9.08 -24.83 -14.40
CA ALA A 125 -9.00 -25.26 -13.01
C ALA A 125 -8.08 -24.40 -12.12
N PRO A 126 -6.88 -23.96 -12.56
CA PRO A 126 -6.04 -23.09 -11.74
C PRO A 126 -6.70 -21.74 -11.43
N LEU A 127 -7.35 -21.12 -12.43
CA LEU A 127 -8.06 -19.86 -12.24
C LEU A 127 -9.27 -20.04 -11.32
N ALA A 128 -10.04 -21.10 -11.51
CA ALA A 128 -11.17 -21.43 -10.65
C ALA A 128 -10.74 -21.63 -9.19
N ALA A 129 -9.66 -22.38 -8.97
CA ALA A 129 -9.11 -22.59 -7.63
C ALA A 129 -8.66 -21.28 -6.98
N ALA A 130 -7.95 -20.42 -7.72
CA ALA A 130 -7.50 -19.13 -7.20
C ALA A 130 -8.67 -18.21 -6.79
N VAL A 131 -9.71 -18.14 -7.62
CA VAL A 131 -10.93 -17.35 -7.32
C VAL A 131 -11.67 -17.94 -6.12
N ILE A 132 -11.87 -19.26 -6.08
CA ILE A 132 -12.59 -19.92 -4.98
C ILE A 132 -11.87 -19.70 -3.64
N VAL A 133 -10.55 -19.93 -3.59
CA VAL A 133 -9.76 -19.76 -2.36
C VAL A 133 -9.77 -18.30 -1.89
N THR A 134 -9.64 -17.35 -2.81
CA THR A 134 -9.66 -15.92 -2.47
C THR A 134 -11.03 -15.48 -1.97
N SER A 135 -12.10 -15.84 -2.69
CA SER A 135 -13.48 -15.53 -2.29
C SER A 135 -13.84 -16.19 -0.95
N PHE A 136 -13.40 -17.43 -0.72
CA PHE A 136 -13.61 -18.12 0.56
C PHE A 136 -12.92 -17.38 1.72
N ALA A 137 -11.67 -16.94 1.54
CA ALA A 137 -10.97 -16.15 2.55
C ALA A 137 -11.68 -14.81 2.85
N LEU A 138 -12.19 -14.12 1.83
CA LEU A 138 -12.98 -12.89 2.00
C LEU A 138 -14.30 -13.16 2.73
N VAL A 139 -14.97 -14.28 2.44
CA VAL A 139 -16.18 -14.71 3.18
C VAL A 139 -15.86 -14.96 4.65
N LEU A 140 -14.74 -15.63 4.95
CA LEU A 140 -14.31 -15.82 6.34
C LEU A 140 -14.04 -14.49 7.05
N ALA A 141 -13.36 -13.55 6.38
CA ALA A 141 -13.15 -12.20 6.91
C ALA A 141 -14.49 -11.49 7.16
N SER A 142 -15.42 -11.55 6.20
CA SER A 142 -16.78 -11.00 6.34
C SER A 142 -17.56 -11.60 7.51
N ILE A 143 -17.47 -12.92 7.74
CA ILE A 143 -18.08 -13.56 8.90
C ILE A 143 -17.42 -13.04 10.19
N GLY A 144 -16.09 -12.93 10.21
CA GLY A 144 -15.36 -12.37 11.34
C GLY A 144 -15.72 -10.91 11.64
N TYR A 145 -16.00 -10.08 10.62
CA TYR A 145 -16.49 -8.71 10.81
C TYR A 145 -17.86 -8.68 11.49
N VAL A 146 -18.80 -9.53 11.05
CA VAL A 146 -20.12 -9.64 11.70
C VAL A 146 -19.96 -10.06 13.17
N ILE A 147 -19.08 -11.02 13.46
CA ILE A 147 -18.81 -11.47 14.83
C ILE A 147 -18.21 -10.32 15.66
N ALA A 148 -17.19 -9.61 15.14
CA ALA A 148 -16.55 -8.49 15.83
C ALA A 148 -17.56 -7.38 16.17
N LEU A 149 -18.40 -6.99 15.21
CA LEU A 149 -19.45 -5.99 15.41
C LEU A 149 -20.51 -6.46 16.41
N SER A 150 -20.95 -7.72 16.32
CA SER A 150 -21.95 -8.27 17.23
C SER A 150 -21.43 -8.33 18.68
N VAL A 151 -20.18 -8.76 18.87
CA VAL A 151 -19.52 -8.76 20.18
C VAL A 151 -19.32 -7.33 20.69
N GLY A 152 -19.06 -6.37 19.80
CA GLY A 152 -18.97 -4.95 20.09
C GLY A 152 -20.30 -4.26 20.44
N GLY A 153 -21.43 -4.99 20.43
CA GLY A 153 -22.75 -4.46 20.77
C GLY A 153 -23.51 -3.77 19.64
N PHE A 154 -23.04 -3.88 18.39
CA PHE A 154 -23.68 -3.26 17.23
C PHE A 154 -24.87 -4.10 16.73
N GLU A 155 -25.87 -3.45 16.12
CA GLU A 155 -27.04 -4.13 15.57
C GLU A 155 -26.68 -5.14 14.47
N LEU A 156 -27.24 -6.35 14.56
CA LEU A 156 -26.87 -7.46 13.68
C LEU A 156 -27.18 -7.20 12.19
N GLY A 157 -28.35 -6.67 11.87
CA GLY A 157 -28.78 -6.44 10.47
C GLY A 157 -27.82 -5.49 9.72
N PRO A 158 -27.61 -4.27 10.22
CA PRO A 158 -26.61 -3.34 9.68
C PRO A 158 -25.18 -3.87 9.70
N SER A 159 -24.80 -4.66 10.72
CA SER A 159 -23.49 -5.31 10.79
C SER A 159 -23.26 -6.30 9.65
N ILE A 160 -24.29 -7.10 9.31
CA ILE A 160 -24.27 -7.98 8.14
C ILE A 160 -24.14 -7.15 6.86
N LEU A 161 -24.91 -6.05 6.74
CA LEU A 161 -24.86 -5.19 5.56
C LEU A 161 -23.49 -4.55 5.33
N LEU A 162 -22.86 -4.01 6.38
CA LEU A 162 -21.48 -3.50 6.32
C LEU A 162 -20.51 -4.61 5.91
N SER A 163 -20.61 -5.78 6.51
CA SER A 163 -19.70 -6.89 6.21
C SER A 163 -19.86 -7.39 4.76
N LEU A 164 -21.09 -7.45 4.26
CA LEU A 164 -21.40 -7.79 2.87
C LEU A 164 -20.95 -6.72 1.87
N SER A 165 -20.99 -5.44 2.24
CA SER A 165 -20.50 -4.36 1.36
C SER A 165 -18.98 -4.44 1.18
N LEU A 166 -18.25 -4.70 2.27
CA LEU A 166 -16.81 -4.96 2.26
C LEU A 166 -16.46 -6.22 1.45
N LEU A 167 -17.22 -7.31 1.63
CA LEU A 167 -17.09 -8.53 0.83
C LEU A 167 -17.34 -8.25 -0.66
N GLY A 168 -18.40 -7.50 -0.98
CA GLY A 168 -18.76 -7.13 -2.35
C GLY A 168 -17.62 -6.43 -3.08
N PHE A 169 -16.98 -5.45 -2.43
CA PHE A 169 -15.80 -4.79 -2.99
C PHE A 169 -14.65 -5.79 -3.25
N GLY A 170 -14.32 -6.62 -2.26
CA GLY A 170 -13.26 -7.64 -2.40
C GLY A 170 -13.53 -8.64 -3.53
N LEU A 171 -14.78 -9.04 -3.74
CA LEU A 171 -15.19 -9.92 -4.84
C LEU A 171 -15.07 -9.24 -6.21
N VAL A 172 -15.45 -7.97 -6.33
CA VAL A 172 -15.23 -7.20 -7.56
C VAL A 172 -13.75 -7.15 -7.90
N ILE A 173 -12.89 -6.84 -6.93
CA ILE A 173 -11.43 -6.83 -7.16
C ILE A 173 -10.89 -8.23 -7.47
N THR A 174 -11.45 -9.29 -6.88
CA THR A 174 -11.11 -10.69 -7.23
C THR A 174 -11.35 -10.94 -8.72
N GLY A 175 -12.54 -10.58 -9.23
CA GLY A 175 -12.90 -10.73 -10.64
C GLY A 175 -12.09 -9.83 -11.57
N THR A 176 -11.92 -8.55 -11.22
CA THR A 176 -11.05 -7.62 -11.97
C THR A 176 -9.62 -8.12 -12.05
N THR A 177 -9.08 -8.66 -10.95
CA THR A 177 -7.74 -9.23 -10.92
C THR A 177 -7.63 -10.46 -11.81
N ALA A 178 -8.64 -11.32 -11.82
CA ALA A 178 -8.71 -12.47 -12.71
C ALA A 178 -8.65 -12.05 -14.19
N VAL A 179 -9.31 -10.94 -14.57
CA VAL A 179 -9.24 -10.34 -15.92
C VAL A 179 -7.82 -9.89 -16.23
N PHE A 180 -7.21 -9.05 -15.38
CA PHE A 180 -5.86 -8.54 -15.64
C PHE A 180 -4.76 -9.61 -15.62
N ALA A 181 -5.00 -10.73 -14.92
CA ALA A 181 -4.15 -11.91 -14.97
C ALA A 181 -4.14 -12.59 -16.36
N GLN A 182 -5.19 -12.42 -17.16
CA GLN A 182 -5.23 -12.91 -18.55
C GLN A 182 -4.72 -11.87 -19.56
N VAL A 183 -4.93 -10.58 -19.28
CA VAL A 183 -4.55 -9.48 -20.17
C VAL A 183 -3.03 -9.32 -20.28
N THR A 184 -2.32 -9.48 -19.15
CA THR A 184 -0.87 -9.26 -19.09
C THR A 184 -0.09 -10.56 -19.04
N SER A 185 1.16 -10.56 -19.53
CA SER A 185 2.06 -11.72 -19.45
C SER A 185 2.94 -11.73 -18.19
N LYS A 186 2.84 -10.70 -17.34
CA LYS A 186 3.71 -10.50 -16.15
C LYS A 186 2.90 -10.21 -14.91
N ALA A 187 3.18 -10.93 -13.82
CA ALA A 187 2.47 -10.77 -12.55
C ALA A 187 2.58 -9.34 -11.98
N ARG A 188 3.74 -8.70 -12.17
CA ARG A 188 3.96 -7.31 -11.74
C ARG A 188 3.08 -6.32 -12.52
N ALA A 189 2.91 -6.53 -13.83
CA ALA A 189 2.06 -5.66 -14.65
C ALA A 189 0.59 -5.81 -14.25
N ALA A 190 0.12 -7.04 -14.03
CA ALA A 190 -1.23 -7.30 -13.52
C ALA A 190 -1.49 -6.56 -12.19
N ARG A 191 -0.58 -6.67 -11.21
CA ARG A 191 -0.70 -5.98 -9.91
C ARG A 191 -0.78 -4.46 -10.09
N GLY A 192 0.09 -3.90 -10.95
CA GLY A 192 0.09 -2.46 -11.22
C GLY A 192 -1.22 -1.97 -11.81
N LEU A 193 -1.77 -2.69 -12.80
CA LEU A 193 -3.05 -2.32 -13.42
C LEU A 193 -4.23 -2.43 -12.46
N VAL A 194 -4.30 -3.49 -11.64
CA VAL A 194 -5.34 -3.62 -10.63
C VAL A 194 -5.20 -2.53 -9.56
N GLY A 195 -3.98 -2.20 -9.14
CA GLY A 195 -3.73 -1.08 -8.24
C GLY A 195 -4.22 0.26 -8.80
N ILE A 196 -4.02 0.51 -10.10
CA ILE A 196 -4.58 1.68 -10.79
C ILE A 196 -6.11 1.65 -10.74
N VAL A 197 -6.75 0.50 -10.95
CA VAL A 197 -8.22 0.39 -10.86
C VAL A 197 -8.71 0.71 -9.44
N ILE A 198 -8.04 0.22 -8.40
CA ILE A 198 -8.39 0.54 -7.00
C ILE A 198 -8.23 2.06 -6.75
N GLY A 199 -7.13 2.67 -7.20
CA GLY A 199 -6.89 4.11 -7.06
C GLY A 199 -7.93 4.96 -7.81
N VAL A 200 -8.25 4.60 -9.05
CA VAL A 200 -9.29 5.27 -9.84
C VAL A 200 -10.67 5.10 -9.19
N ALA A 201 -10.99 3.91 -8.67
CA ALA A 201 -12.22 3.70 -7.93
C ALA A 201 -12.31 4.61 -6.70
N TRP A 202 -11.23 4.76 -5.95
CA TRP A 202 -11.20 5.69 -4.81
C TRP A 202 -11.38 7.15 -5.26
N LEU A 203 -10.70 7.58 -6.33
CA LEU A 203 -10.82 8.94 -6.87
C LEU A 203 -12.23 9.26 -7.39
N LEU A 204 -12.83 8.38 -8.18
CA LEU A 204 -14.19 8.57 -8.71
C LEU A 204 -15.20 8.72 -7.58
N ARG A 205 -15.07 7.91 -6.53
CA ARG A 205 -15.87 8.02 -5.31
C ARG A 205 -15.60 9.33 -4.57
N ALA A 206 -14.33 9.67 -4.32
CA ALA A 206 -13.97 10.90 -3.61
C ALA A 206 -14.55 12.15 -4.29
N ILE A 207 -14.39 12.25 -5.62
CA ILE A 207 -14.94 13.35 -6.42
C ILE A 207 -16.48 13.33 -6.39
N GLY A 208 -17.08 12.15 -6.56
CA GLY A 208 -18.54 11.99 -6.53
C GLY A 208 -19.15 12.41 -5.20
N ASP A 209 -18.52 12.04 -4.08
CA ASP A 209 -18.99 12.34 -2.73
C ASP A 209 -18.89 13.84 -2.39
N THR A 210 -17.94 14.55 -3.00
CA THR A 210 -17.85 16.02 -2.90
C THR A 210 -18.78 16.77 -3.87
N GLY A 211 -19.31 16.07 -4.88
CA GLY A 211 -20.15 16.63 -5.93
C GLY A 211 -21.62 16.25 -5.78
N ASP A 212 -22.23 15.82 -6.87
CA ASP A 212 -23.65 15.43 -6.96
C ASP A 212 -23.90 13.94 -6.64
N GLY A 213 -22.86 13.17 -6.33
CA GLY A 213 -22.92 11.73 -6.08
C GLY A 213 -22.96 10.84 -7.33
N THR A 214 -23.04 11.41 -8.55
CA THR A 214 -23.15 10.63 -9.80
C THR A 214 -21.88 9.81 -10.05
N LEU A 215 -20.70 10.41 -9.85
CA LEU A 215 -19.41 9.74 -10.07
C LEU A 215 -19.15 8.58 -9.09
N SER A 216 -19.72 8.63 -7.88
CA SER A 216 -19.59 7.55 -6.89
C SER A 216 -20.23 6.24 -7.37
N TRP A 217 -21.23 6.30 -8.25
CA TRP A 217 -21.85 5.12 -8.85
C TRP A 217 -20.98 4.41 -9.90
N PHE A 218 -19.91 5.06 -10.38
CA PHE A 218 -18.91 4.42 -11.25
C PHE A 218 -17.76 3.78 -10.46
N SER A 219 -17.83 3.80 -9.13
CA SER A 219 -16.84 3.22 -8.25
C SER A 219 -17.38 2.00 -7.51
N PRO A 220 -16.69 0.84 -7.54
CA PRO A 220 -17.05 -0.27 -6.65
C PRO A 220 -16.94 0.10 -5.18
N LEU A 221 -16.09 1.06 -4.82
CA LEU A 221 -15.98 1.58 -3.46
C LEU A 221 -17.20 2.44 -3.09
N GLY A 222 -17.71 3.20 -4.06
CA GLY A 222 -18.94 3.96 -3.91
C GLY A 222 -20.16 3.06 -3.70
N TRP A 223 -20.27 1.93 -4.41
CA TRP A 223 -21.36 0.97 -4.14
C TRP A 223 -21.34 0.43 -2.71
N ALA A 224 -20.15 0.18 -2.15
CA ALA A 224 -20.01 -0.26 -0.78
C ALA A 224 -20.45 0.80 0.24
N GLN A 225 -20.26 2.09 -0.06
CA GLN A 225 -20.78 3.19 0.77
C GLN A 225 -22.28 3.43 0.59
N GLN A 226 -22.82 3.21 -0.62
CA GLN A 226 -24.23 3.41 -0.93
C GLN A 226 -25.15 2.41 -0.22
N THR A 227 -24.61 1.34 0.39
CA THR A 227 -25.37 0.47 1.30
C THR A 227 -25.73 1.17 2.61
N LYS A 228 -25.03 2.25 2.98
CA LYS A 228 -25.36 3.13 4.10
C LYS A 228 -25.66 2.37 5.42
N PRO A 229 -24.75 1.50 5.88
CA PRO A 229 -25.01 0.66 7.04
C PRO A 229 -25.08 1.51 8.32
N PHE A 230 -26.01 1.17 9.21
CA PHE A 230 -26.31 1.85 10.50
C PHE A 230 -26.99 3.21 10.38
N TRP A 231 -27.55 3.51 9.21
CA TRP A 231 -28.50 4.62 9.02
C TRP A 231 -29.59 4.22 8.03
N GLU A 232 -29.41 4.40 6.72
CA GLU A 232 -30.45 4.09 5.73
C GLU A 232 -30.56 2.60 5.36
N ASN A 233 -29.47 1.83 5.49
CA ASN A 233 -29.41 0.38 5.27
C ASN A 233 -29.95 -0.11 3.90
N HIS A 234 -29.40 0.43 2.81
CA HIS A 234 -29.76 0.08 1.43
C HIS A 234 -29.18 -1.27 0.95
N TRP A 235 -29.89 -2.37 1.23
CA TRP A 235 -29.50 -3.71 0.78
C TRP A 235 -29.40 -3.87 -0.74
N TRP A 236 -30.21 -3.14 -1.50
CA TRP A 236 -30.21 -3.20 -2.96
C TRP A 236 -28.88 -2.72 -3.58
N ALA A 237 -28.10 -1.90 -2.87
CA ALA A 237 -26.78 -1.46 -3.32
C ALA A 237 -25.72 -2.58 -3.31
N LEU A 238 -26.07 -3.79 -2.85
CA LEU A 238 -25.26 -5.01 -3.03
C LEU A 238 -25.41 -5.63 -4.43
N LEU A 239 -26.43 -5.25 -5.22
CA LEU A 239 -26.63 -5.80 -6.57
C LEU A 239 -25.50 -5.41 -7.56
N PRO A 240 -25.05 -4.15 -7.64
CA PRO A 240 -23.95 -3.76 -8.52
C PRO A 240 -22.64 -4.55 -8.30
N PRO A 241 -22.10 -4.71 -7.06
CA PRO A 241 -20.87 -5.48 -6.88
C PRO A 241 -21.03 -6.97 -7.23
N LEU A 242 -22.21 -7.57 -6.97
CA LEU A 242 -22.51 -8.94 -7.39
C LEU A 242 -22.51 -9.07 -8.92
N ALA A 243 -23.20 -8.16 -9.62
CA ALA A 243 -23.25 -8.13 -11.08
C ALA A 243 -21.86 -7.94 -11.69
N ALA A 244 -21.09 -6.96 -11.19
CA ALA A 244 -19.74 -6.68 -11.65
C ALA A 244 -18.78 -7.87 -11.42
N THR A 245 -18.91 -8.57 -10.29
CA THR A 245 -18.15 -9.80 -10.01
C THR A 245 -18.47 -10.88 -11.04
N GLY A 246 -19.76 -11.13 -11.32
CA GLY A 246 -20.18 -12.11 -12.34
C GLY A 246 -19.65 -11.78 -13.73
N ILE A 247 -19.76 -10.51 -14.15
CA ILE A 247 -19.27 -10.03 -15.45
C ILE A 247 -17.76 -10.19 -15.57
N THR A 248 -17.00 -9.74 -14.57
CA THR A 248 -15.53 -9.79 -14.60
C THR A 248 -15.00 -11.23 -14.54
N LEU A 249 -15.61 -12.11 -13.73
CA LEU A 249 -15.25 -13.53 -13.73
C LEU A 249 -15.60 -14.22 -15.06
N GLY A 250 -16.79 -13.98 -15.59
CA GLY A 250 -17.19 -14.50 -16.91
C GLY A 250 -16.22 -14.07 -18.01
N LEU A 251 -15.83 -12.79 -18.01
CA LEU A 251 -14.83 -12.25 -18.92
C LEU A 251 -13.46 -12.92 -18.72
N ALA A 252 -12.99 -13.10 -17.48
CA ALA A 252 -11.71 -13.75 -17.21
C ALA A 252 -11.64 -15.20 -17.70
N PHE A 253 -12.69 -15.99 -17.45
CA PHE A 253 -12.77 -17.38 -17.95
C PHE A 253 -12.86 -17.43 -19.48
N TRP A 254 -13.63 -16.53 -20.09
CA TRP A 254 -13.73 -16.42 -21.55
C TRP A 254 -12.38 -16.05 -22.20
N GLN A 255 -11.63 -15.12 -21.59
CA GLN A 255 -10.28 -14.74 -22.03
C GLN A 255 -9.31 -15.92 -21.91
N LEU A 256 -9.30 -16.61 -20.76
CA LEU A 256 -8.43 -17.76 -20.51
C LEU A 256 -8.69 -18.91 -21.49
N ALA A 257 -9.94 -19.12 -21.88
CA ALA A 257 -10.31 -20.15 -22.85
C ALA A 257 -9.77 -19.88 -24.27
N ARG A 258 -9.42 -18.63 -24.60
CA ARG A 258 -8.98 -18.22 -25.94
C ARG A 258 -7.49 -17.89 -26.05
N ARG A 259 -6.80 -17.53 -24.96
CA ARG A 259 -5.38 -17.14 -24.98
C ARG A 259 -4.42 -18.32 -24.82
N ASP A 260 -3.31 -18.35 -25.52
CA ASP A 260 -2.30 -19.41 -25.32
C ASP A 260 -1.63 -19.30 -23.94
N ILE A 261 -1.21 -20.44 -23.39
CA ILE A 261 -0.49 -20.51 -22.12
C ILE A 261 0.84 -19.75 -22.25
N GLY A 262 1.24 -19.06 -21.19
CA GLY A 262 2.42 -18.20 -21.18
C GLY A 262 2.17 -16.82 -21.79
N SER A 263 1.21 -16.69 -22.69
CA SER A 263 0.87 -15.43 -23.37
C SER A 263 -0.16 -14.60 -22.62
N GLY A 264 0.03 -13.27 -22.60
CA GLY A 264 -1.02 -12.32 -22.25
C GLY A 264 -1.78 -11.87 -23.51
N LEU A 265 -3.03 -11.42 -23.37
CA LEU A 265 -3.77 -10.86 -24.51
C LEU A 265 -3.08 -9.64 -25.13
N ILE A 266 -2.39 -8.85 -24.30
CA ILE A 266 -1.50 -7.79 -24.77
C ILE A 266 -0.11 -8.39 -24.93
N GLN A 267 0.26 -8.63 -26.19
CA GLN A 267 1.59 -9.13 -26.52
C GLN A 267 2.66 -8.04 -26.28
N PRO A 268 3.81 -8.40 -25.70
CA PRO A 268 4.94 -7.48 -25.62
C PRO A 268 5.32 -7.03 -27.03
N ARG A 269 5.46 -5.71 -27.24
CA ARG A 269 5.99 -5.20 -28.51
C ARG A 269 7.44 -5.70 -28.67
N PRO A 270 7.85 -6.13 -29.88
CA PRO A 270 9.26 -6.37 -30.14
C PRO A 270 10.01 -5.09 -29.78
N GLY A 271 10.98 -5.21 -28.88
CA GLY A 271 11.79 -4.07 -28.45
C GLY A 271 12.59 -3.49 -29.64
N PRO A 272 13.26 -2.34 -29.45
CA PRO A 272 14.15 -1.80 -30.46
C PRO A 272 15.16 -2.86 -30.94
N PRO A 273 15.52 -2.89 -32.24
CA PRO A 273 16.43 -3.89 -32.79
C PRO A 273 17.85 -3.80 -32.20
N ALA A 274 18.23 -2.64 -31.66
CA ALA A 274 19.48 -2.42 -30.96
C ALA A 274 19.21 -1.83 -29.57
N ALA A 275 19.97 -2.28 -28.57
CA ALA A 275 19.96 -1.68 -27.25
C ALA A 275 20.57 -0.26 -27.31
N SER A 276 19.98 0.70 -26.59
CA SER A 276 20.57 2.03 -26.47
C SER A 276 21.89 1.97 -25.69
N PRO A 277 22.83 2.92 -25.88
CA PRO A 277 24.11 2.93 -25.16
C PRO A 277 23.95 2.90 -23.63
N SER A 278 22.88 3.51 -23.10
CA SER A 278 22.56 3.49 -21.67
C SER A 278 22.29 2.07 -21.13
N LEU A 279 21.67 1.19 -21.93
CA LEU A 279 21.36 -0.18 -21.53
C LEU A 279 22.59 -1.09 -21.54
N LEU A 280 23.64 -0.70 -22.26
CA LEU A 280 24.93 -1.38 -22.25
C LEU A 280 25.74 -1.05 -20.99
N HIS A 281 25.39 0.02 -20.28
CA HIS A 281 26.04 0.41 -19.05
C HIS A 281 25.27 -0.12 -17.82
N PRO A 282 25.93 -0.68 -16.78
CA PRO A 282 25.25 -1.28 -15.62
C PRO A 282 24.25 -0.32 -14.96
N LEU A 283 24.63 0.95 -14.78
CA LEU A 283 23.74 1.97 -14.20
C LEU A 283 22.48 2.21 -15.05
N GLY A 284 22.63 2.34 -16.38
CA GLY A 284 21.48 2.62 -17.24
C GLY A 284 20.56 1.41 -17.34
N PHE A 285 21.10 0.19 -17.32
CA PHE A 285 20.29 -1.03 -17.19
C PHE A 285 19.54 -1.10 -15.86
N SER A 286 20.23 -0.84 -14.74
CA SER A 286 19.59 -0.80 -13.41
C SER A 286 18.48 0.26 -13.33
N LEU A 287 18.68 1.44 -13.93
CA LEU A 287 17.67 2.49 -14.00
C LEU A 287 16.49 2.06 -14.85
N TRP A 288 16.73 1.48 -16.02
CA TRP A 288 15.69 0.96 -16.90
C TRP A 288 14.83 -0.11 -16.22
N LEU A 289 15.44 -0.97 -15.40
CA LEU A 289 14.77 -2.01 -14.64
C LEU A 289 13.88 -1.47 -13.50
N GLN A 290 14.25 -0.31 -12.92
CA GLN A 290 13.56 0.31 -11.79
C GLN A 290 12.63 1.46 -12.17
N ARG A 291 12.75 2.04 -13.37
CA ARG A 291 12.02 3.25 -13.80
C ARG A 291 10.52 3.21 -13.53
N GLY A 292 9.86 2.07 -13.77
CA GLY A 292 8.42 1.94 -13.55
C GLY A 292 8.07 2.03 -12.05
N THR A 293 8.91 1.46 -11.19
CA THR A 293 8.76 1.56 -9.73
C THR A 293 9.03 2.99 -9.27
N ILE A 294 10.10 3.62 -9.78
CA ILE A 294 10.43 5.02 -9.44
C ILE A 294 9.30 5.97 -9.83
N ILE A 295 8.79 5.87 -11.07
CA ILE A 295 7.66 6.69 -11.54
C ILE A 295 6.43 6.43 -10.68
N GLY A 296 6.07 5.16 -10.44
CA GLY A 296 4.90 4.81 -9.63
C GLY A 296 4.94 5.40 -8.22
N TRP A 297 6.05 5.23 -7.50
CA TRP A 297 6.22 5.78 -6.15
C TRP A 297 6.28 7.31 -6.13
N SER A 298 6.99 7.91 -7.09
CA SER A 298 7.11 9.37 -7.20
C SER A 298 5.74 10.01 -7.47
N SER A 299 5.00 9.48 -8.45
CA SER A 299 3.65 9.98 -8.76
C SER A 299 2.68 9.74 -7.61
N MET A 300 2.71 8.57 -6.96
CA MET A 300 1.85 8.26 -5.82
C MET A 300 2.08 9.22 -4.66
N LEU A 301 3.33 9.39 -4.21
CA LEU A 301 3.63 10.21 -3.03
C LEU A 301 3.59 11.71 -3.33
N PHE A 302 3.84 12.14 -4.58
CA PHE A 302 3.56 13.51 -5.02
C PHE A 302 2.07 13.82 -4.95
N LEU A 303 1.21 12.97 -5.54
CA LEU A 303 -0.23 13.17 -5.54
C LEU A 303 -0.82 13.08 -4.13
N TYR A 304 -0.31 12.18 -3.28
CA TYR A 304 -0.70 12.07 -1.89
C TYR A 304 -0.31 13.32 -1.09
N GLY A 305 0.93 13.80 -1.24
CA GLY A 305 1.37 15.06 -0.66
C GLY A 305 0.51 16.23 -1.13
N PHE A 306 0.23 16.32 -2.43
CA PHE A 306 -0.65 17.34 -2.99
C PHE A 306 -2.06 17.29 -2.40
N ALA A 307 -2.67 16.11 -2.30
CA ALA A 307 -3.98 15.94 -1.70
C ALA A 307 -4.02 16.38 -0.24
N ILE A 308 -3.00 16.06 0.56
CA ILE A 308 -2.85 16.53 1.94
C ILE A 308 -2.67 18.05 1.99
N GLY A 309 -1.81 18.59 1.13
CA GLY A 309 -1.55 20.03 1.07
C GLY A 309 -2.83 20.83 0.81
N VAL A 310 -3.69 20.34 -0.11
CA VAL A 310 -4.99 20.96 -0.41
C VAL A 310 -5.92 21.00 0.83
N MET A 311 -5.70 20.12 1.81
CA MET A 311 -6.45 20.15 3.08
C MET A 311 -5.99 21.25 4.05
N GLY A 312 -4.89 21.96 3.73
CA GLY A 312 -4.22 22.91 4.62
C GLY A 312 -5.11 24.00 5.20
N ASN A 313 -6.03 24.58 4.41
CA ASN A 313 -6.94 25.63 4.89
C ASN A 313 -7.84 25.20 6.05
N ASN A 314 -8.21 23.91 6.08
CA ASN A 314 -9.09 23.38 7.11
C ASN A 314 -8.29 22.75 8.26
N ILE A 315 -6.96 22.61 8.12
CA ILE A 315 -6.16 21.88 9.08
C ILE A 315 -6.21 22.59 10.43
N GLU A 316 -6.04 23.91 10.48
CA GLU A 316 -6.04 24.65 11.75
C GLU A 316 -7.38 24.50 12.50
N ASP A 317 -8.50 24.58 11.78
CA ASP A 317 -9.84 24.37 12.35
C ASP A 317 -10.07 22.91 12.79
N ILE A 318 -9.61 21.93 12.02
CA ILE A 318 -9.65 20.50 12.41
C ILE A 318 -8.83 20.28 13.68
N LEU A 319 -7.59 20.80 13.72
CA LEU A 319 -6.66 20.57 14.81
C LEU A 319 -7.15 21.25 16.09
N LYS A 320 -7.70 22.46 16.02
CA LYS A 320 -8.34 23.16 17.16
C LYS A 320 -9.64 22.51 17.63
N SER A 321 -10.34 21.78 16.75
CA SER A 321 -11.59 21.08 17.12
C SER A 321 -11.36 19.78 17.89
N SER A 322 -10.13 19.26 17.92
CA SER A 322 -9.76 18.02 18.61
C SER A 322 -8.96 18.32 19.87
N THR A 323 -9.55 18.05 21.04
CA THR A 323 -8.86 18.18 22.33
C THR A 323 -7.64 17.26 22.40
N ALA A 324 -7.74 16.03 21.88
CA ALA A 324 -6.63 15.08 21.84
C ALA A 324 -5.45 15.59 20.99
N PHE A 325 -5.73 16.26 19.87
CA PHE A 325 -4.67 16.82 19.03
C PHE A 325 -4.05 18.07 19.66
N THR A 326 -4.89 18.93 20.24
CA THR A 326 -4.42 20.12 20.96
C THR A 326 -3.52 19.73 22.15
N GLU A 327 -3.85 18.66 22.88
CA GLU A 327 -3.04 18.12 23.97
C GLU A 327 -1.75 17.42 23.48
N ALA A 328 -1.83 16.60 22.42
CA ALA A 328 -0.67 15.92 21.84
C ALA A 328 0.38 16.90 21.29
N PHE A 329 -0.05 18.10 20.88
CA PHE A 329 0.82 19.15 20.37
C PHE A 329 0.91 20.37 21.31
N ALA A 330 0.33 20.32 22.51
CA ALA A 330 0.37 21.42 23.49
C ALA A 330 1.79 21.77 23.94
N SER A 331 2.71 20.80 23.89
CA SER A 331 4.12 20.97 24.22
C SER A 331 5.00 21.37 23.03
N ALA A 332 4.45 21.40 21.81
CA ALA A 332 5.20 21.83 20.64
C ALA A 332 5.29 23.36 20.65
N SER A 333 6.50 23.90 20.68
CA SER A 333 6.77 25.34 20.74
C SER A 333 6.57 26.08 19.40
N GLY A 334 6.07 25.39 18.36
CA GLY A 334 5.91 25.90 17.00
C GLY A 334 4.45 26.00 16.57
N ASP A 335 4.20 26.46 15.33
CA ASP A 335 2.86 26.46 14.75
C ASP A 335 2.30 25.01 14.71
N LEU A 336 1.02 24.89 15.02
CA LEU A 336 0.30 23.61 15.02
C LEU A 336 0.25 23.01 13.61
N VAL A 337 0.18 23.87 12.60
CA VAL A 337 0.22 23.50 11.18
C VAL A 337 1.60 22.93 10.81
N ASP A 338 2.67 23.57 11.25
CA ASP A 338 4.04 23.10 11.00
C ASP A 338 4.33 21.77 11.67
N SER A 339 3.83 21.59 12.90
CA SER A 339 3.95 20.34 13.66
C SER A 339 3.20 19.20 13.00
N TYR A 340 2.03 19.48 12.42
CA TYR A 340 1.28 18.54 11.60
C TYR A 340 2.07 18.14 10.34
N PHE A 341 2.62 19.10 9.59
CA PHE A 341 3.39 18.81 8.38
C PHE A 341 4.69 18.04 8.67
N ALA A 342 5.39 18.37 9.76
CA ALA A 342 6.56 17.62 10.20
C ALA A 342 6.22 16.16 10.52
N SER A 343 5.10 15.94 11.22
CA SER A 343 4.62 14.60 11.59
C SER A 343 4.22 13.78 10.36
N ILE A 344 3.45 14.36 9.44
CA ILE A 344 2.98 13.63 8.25
C ILE A 344 4.12 13.29 7.30
N LEU A 345 5.11 14.19 7.16
CA LEU A 345 6.32 13.92 6.39
C LEU A 345 7.12 12.75 6.97
N THR A 346 7.19 12.65 8.30
CA THR A 346 7.87 11.54 8.99
C THR A 346 7.14 10.22 8.73
N VAL A 347 5.80 10.20 8.81
CA VAL A 347 5.00 9.00 8.47
C VAL A 347 5.22 8.59 7.02
N ILE A 348 5.16 9.54 6.10
CA ILE A 348 5.39 9.27 4.67
C ILE A 348 6.82 8.78 4.44
N ALA A 349 7.81 9.31 5.15
CA ALA A 349 9.21 8.88 5.05
C ALA A 349 9.40 7.44 5.55
N ILE A 350 8.76 7.05 6.66
CA ILE A 350 8.75 5.67 7.14
C ILE A 350 8.15 4.75 6.06
N MET A 351 7.02 5.12 5.47
CA MET A 351 6.42 4.35 4.38
C MET A 351 7.33 4.27 3.15
N ALA A 352 7.93 5.39 2.77
CA ALA A 352 8.83 5.51 1.62
C ALA A 352 10.15 4.77 1.84
N ALA A 353 10.60 4.52 3.08
CA ALA A 353 11.76 3.67 3.35
C ALA A 353 11.54 2.23 2.85
N GLY A 354 10.29 1.78 2.75
CA GLY A 354 9.95 0.54 2.05
C GLY A 354 10.38 0.55 0.58
N PHE A 355 10.26 1.69 -0.12
CA PHE A 355 10.82 1.85 -1.47
C PHE A 355 12.35 1.77 -1.44
N THR A 356 13.02 2.47 -0.53
CA THR A 356 14.49 2.48 -0.43
C THR A 356 15.03 1.07 -0.19
N ILE A 357 14.44 0.33 0.76
CA ILE A 357 14.78 -1.07 1.04
C ILE A 357 14.52 -1.94 -0.19
N SER A 358 13.34 -1.84 -0.81
CA SER A 358 12.99 -2.64 -2.01
C SER A 358 13.93 -2.40 -3.18
N SER A 359 14.32 -1.14 -3.41
CA SER A 359 15.21 -0.74 -4.49
C SER A 359 16.65 -1.19 -4.21
N ALA A 360 17.13 -1.02 -2.97
CA ALA A 360 18.45 -1.45 -2.53
C ALA A 360 18.61 -2.98 -2.55
N LEU A 361 17.55 -3.74 -2.25
CA LEU A 361 17.52 -5.21 -2.31
C LEU A 361 17.23 -5.77 -3.71
N ARG A 362 17.27 -4.95 -4.77
CA ARG A 362 17.10 -5.47 -6.13
C ARG A 362 18.15 -6.53 -6.50
N PRO A 363 19.44 -6.38 -6.14
CA PRO A 363 20.45 -7.43 -6.33
C PRO A 363 20.07 -8.76 -5.68
N HIS A 364 19.52 -8.73 -4.46
CA HIS A 364 19.00 -9.93 -3.79
C HIS A 364 17.92 -10.63 -4.63
N SER A 365 16.99 -9.88 -5.21
CA SER A 365 15.92 -10.45 -6.03
C SER A 365 16.40 -11.05 -7.36
N GLU A 366 17.50 -10.53 -7.92
CA GLU A 366 18.11 -11.12 -9.13
C GLU A 366 18.94 -12.36 -8.76
N GLU A 367 19.59 -12.37 -7.59
CA GLU A 367 20.33 -13.53 -7.07
C GLU A 367 19.37 -14.68 -6.77
N SER A 368 18.27 -14.43 -6.06
CA SER A 368 17.26 -15.44 -5.72
C SER A 368 16.53 -16.03 -6.93
N ARG A 369 16.79 -15.51 -8.14
CA ARG A 369 16.22 -15.96 -9.42
C ARG A 369 17.29 -16.56 -10.34
N ASP A 370 18.50 -16.80 -9.81
CA ASP A 370 19.66 -17.36 -10.52
C ASP A 370 20.14 -16.54 -11.72
N ARG A 371 19.72 -15.27 -11.83
CA ARG A 371 20.10 -14.40 -12.95
C ARG A 371 21.49 -13.81 -12.78
N VAL A 372 21.95 -13.69 -11.53
CA VAL A 372 23.24 -13.09 -11.20
C VAL A 372 24.41 -13.91 -11.74
N ALA A 373 24.30 -15.24 -11.75
CA ALA A 373 25.31 -16.12 -12.34
C ALA A 373 25.56 -15.79 -13.82
N ILE A 374 24.49 -15.52 -14.59
CA ILE A 374 24.56 -15.14 -16.00
C ILE A 374 25.19 -13.75 -16.17
N LEU A 375 24.80 -12.79 -15.32
CA LEU A 375 25.32 -11.42 -15.38
C LEU A 375 26.80 -11.31 -15.01
N LEU A 376 27.24 -12.09 -14.03
CA LEU A 376 28.64 -12.09 -13.57
C LEU A 376 29.57 -12.97 -14.42
N ALA A 377 29.03 -13.76 -15.34
CA ALA A 377 29.83 -14.42 -16.38
C ALA A 377 30.33 -13.42 -17.44
N ALA A 378 29.67 -12.26 -17.57
CA ALA A 378 30.13 -11.13 -18.38
C ALA A 378 31.23 -10.32 -17.64
N PRO A 379 31.98 -9.42 -18.32
CA PRO A 379 33.00 -8.58 -17.68
C PRO A 379 32.40 -7.46 -16.81
N LEU A 380 31.59 -7.84 -15.82
CA LEU A 380 30.83 -6.96 -14.95
C LEU A 380 31.32 -7.12 -13.51
N GLY A 381 31.88 -6.06 -12.92
CA GLY A 381 32.38 -6.12 -11.55
C GLY A 381 31.26 -6.29 -10.53
N LYS A 382 31.36 -7.31 -9.65
CA LYS A 382 30.41 -7.61 -8.55
C LYS A 382 29.97 -6.36 -7.77
N VAL A 383 30.93 -5.54 -7.35
CA VAL A 383 30.68 -4.33 -6.54
C VAL A 383 30.03 -3.23 -7.37
N ARG A 384 30.53 -2.99 -8.59
CA ARG A 384 30.01 -1.94 -9.49
C ARG A 384 28.53 -2.18 -9.82
N TRP A 385 28.14 -3.43 -9.95
CA TRP A 385 26.75 -3.81 -10.20
C TRP A 385 25.82 -3.48 -9.03
N VAL A 386 26.16 -3.93 -7.81
CA VAL A 386 25.35 -3.64 -6.61
C VAL A 386 25.36 -2.16 -6.30
N ALA A 387 26.52 -1.50 -6.35
CA ALA A 387 26.66 -0.07 -6.12
C ALA A 387 25.77 0.74 -7.09
N GLY A 388 25.58 0.27 -8.32
CA GLY A 388 24.68 0.92 -9.26
C GLY A 388 23.21 0.87 -8.84
N HIS A 389 22.75 -0.27 -8.32
CA HIS A 389 21.40 -0.39 -7.75
C HIS A 389 21.22 0.45 -6.49
N VAL A 390 22.23 0.49 -5.61
CA VAL A 390 22.19 1.29 -4.37
C VAL A 390 22.18 2.79 -4.67
N LEU A 391 22.99 3.24 -5.63
CA LEU A 391 22.99 4.64 -6.05
C LEU A 391 21.61 5.06 -6.58
N ILE A 392 20.97 4.22 -7.40
CA ILE A 392 19.61 4.49 -7.88
C ILE A 392 18.62 4.51 -6.72
N ALA A 393 18.73 3.60 -5.76
CA ALA A 393 17.87 3.59 -4.57
C ALA A 393 17.95 4.90 -3.79
N TYR A 394 19.16 5.42 -3.59
CA TYR A 394 19.40 6.67 -2.85
C TYR A 394 18.96 7.91 -3.61
N VAL A 395 19.29 8.02 -4.89
CA VAL A 395 18.86 9.15 -5.72
C VAL A 395 17.34 9.15 -5.89
N ALA A 396 16.73 7.99 -6.15
CA ALA A 396 15.29 7.90 -6.33
C ALA A 396 14.50 8.14 -5.03
N SER A 397 14.99 7.66 -3.89
CA SER A 397 14.34 7.94 -2.58
C SER A 397 14.41 9.42 -2.21
N ALA A 398 15.55 10.07 -2.47
CA ALA A 398 15.69 11.52 -2.28
C ALA A 398 14.73 12.29 -3.19
N MET A 399 14.66 11.93 -4.48
CA MET A 399 13.73 12.53 -5.43
C MET A 399 12.26 12.32 -5.03
N ILE A 400 11.91 11.12 -4.55
CA ILE A 400 10.55 10.81 -4.09
C ILE A 400 10.15 11.74 -2.93
N MET A 401 10.99 11.88 -1.90
CA MET A 401 10.66 12.75 -0.77
C MET A 401 10.65 14.23 -1.14
N ALA A 402 11.53 14.67 -2.05
CA ALA A 402 11.50 16.01 -2.60
C ALA A 402 10.17 16.30 -3.33
N LEU A 403 9.71 15.34 -4.13
CA LEU A 403 8.42 15.44 -4.82
C LEU A 403 7.24 15.36 -3.84
N THR A 404 7.32 14.60 -2.76
CA THR A 404 6.31 14.62 -1.69
C THR A 404 6.20 16.00 -1.05
N GLY A 405 7.33 16.59 -0.64
CA GLY A 405 7.37 17.94 -0.07
C GLY A 405 6.88 19.01 -1.05
N LEU A 406 7.27 18.90 -2.33
CA LEU A 406 6.76 19.75 -3.40
C LEU A 406 5.25 19.59 -3.58
N GLY A 407 4.74 18.36 -3.56
CA GLY A 407 3.31 18.07 -3.63
C GLY A 407 2.55 18.76 -2.50
N LEU A 408 3.00 18.57 -1.25
CA LEU A 408 2.44 19.23 -0.07
C LEU A 408 2.40 20.75 -0.22
N GLY A 409 3.52 21.35 -0.59
CA GLY A 409 3.64 22.80 -0.78
C GLY A 409 2.73 23.35 -1.87
N LEU A 410 2.70 22.70 -3.04
CA LEU A 410 1.81 23.09 -4.14
C LEU A 410 0.33 22.91 -3.77
N GLY A 411 -0.01 21.85 -3.05
CA GLY A 411 -1.36 21.62 -2.57
C GLY A 411 -1.80 22.71 -1.59
N LEU A 412 -0.93 23.03 -0.63
CA LEU A 412 -1.16 24.10 0.35
C LEU A 412 -1.32 25.45 -0.34
N GLY A 413 -0.48 25.78 -1.32
CA GLY A 413 -0.58 27.03 -2.05
C GLY A 413 -1.81 27.14 -2.94
N VAL A 414 -2.30 26.02 -3.51
CA VAL A 414 -3.58 25.99 -4.22
C VAL A 414 -4.76 26.23 -3.27
N ALA A 415 -4.70 25.68 -2.05
CA ALA A 415 -5.76 25.88 -1.06
C ALA A 415 -5.76 27.31 -0.51
N THR A 416 -4.62 27.80 -0.03
CA THR A 416 -4.49 29.09 0.66
C THR A 416 -4.42 30.28 -0.29
N GLY A 417 -4.02 30.05 -1.55
CA GLY A 417 -3.63 31.12 -2.48
C GLY A 417 -2.20 31.64 -2.27
N ASP A 418 -1.43 31.06 -1.34
CA ASP A 418 -0.04 31.46 -1.04
C ASP A 418 0.95 30.31 -1.22
N PHE A 419 1.92 30.47 -2.11
CA PHE A 419 2.94 29.47 -2.43
C PHE A 419 4.25 29.64 -1.65
N SER A 420 4.33 30.60 -0.73
CA SER A 420 5.52 30.92 0.07
C SER A 420 6.14 29.69 0.76
N GLU A 421 5.29 28.82 1.34
CA GLU A 421 5.72 27.61 2.07
C GLU A 421 6.17 26.44 1.18
N THR A 422 6.06 26.55 -0.15
CA THR A 422 6.44 25.45 -1.06
C THR A 422 7.91 25.09 -0.93
N GLY A 423 8.78 26.09 -0.75
CA GLY A 423 10.22 25.87 -0.55
C GLY A 423 10.51 25.18 0.79
N THR A 424 9.85 25.61 1.85
CA THR A 424 9.98 25.05 3.20
C THR A 424 9.59 23.58 3.23
N LEU A 425 8.44 23.23 2.64
CA LEU A 425 7.93 21.86 2.63
C LEU A 425 8.75 20.94 1.70
N LEU A 426 9.28 21.45 0.59
CA LEU A 426 10.25 20.74 -0.23
C LEU A 426 11.53 20.42 0.56
N GLY A 427 12.07 21.41 1.30
CA GLY A 427 13.23 21.23 2.17
C GLY A 427 12.97 20.24 3.32
N SER A 428 11.77 20.30 3.91
CA SER A 428 11.33 19.39 4.96
C SER A 428 11.24 17.94 4.46
N GLY A 429 10.80 17.74 3.21
CA GLY A 429 10.86 16.44 2.54
C GLY A 429 12.30 15.93 2.41
N PHE A 430 13.25 16.77 2.00
CA PHE A 430 14.67 16.40 1.93
C PHE A 430 15.29 16.05 3.29
N ALA A 431 14.87 16.70 4.38
CA ALA A 431 15.39 16.41 5.72
C ALA A 431 15.14 14.96 6.16
N GLN A 432 14.13 14.29 5.60
CA GLN A 432 13.79 12.89 5.89
C GLN A 432 14.72 11.87 5.19
N VAL A 433 15.46 12.29 4.15
CA VAL A 433 16.22 11.41 3.26
C VAL A 433 17.34 10.63 3.97
N PRO A 434 18.13 11.22 4.89
CA PRO A 434 19.18 10.50 5.61
C PRO A 434 18.67 9.29 6.41
N ALA A 435 17.52 9.39 7.06
CA ALA A 435 16.89 8.27 7.77
C ALA A 435 16.52 7.13 6.80
N MET A 436 15.98 7.48 5.64
CA MET A 436 15.68 6.50 4.58
C MET A 436 16.94 5.85 4.01
N TRP A 437 18.02 6.60 3.82
CA TRP A 437 19.29 6.04 3.37
C TRP A 437 19.89 5.10 4.41
N LEU A 438 19.79 5.42 5.70
CA LEU A 438 20.25 4.56 6.78
C LEU A 438 19.50 3.22 6.78
N THR A 439 18.17 3.23 6.67
CA THR A 439 17.39 1.98 6.56
C THR A 439 17.70 1.19 5.29
N GLY A 440 17.88 1.85 4.15
CA GLY A 440 18.34 1.21 2.91
C GLY A 440 19.74 0.63 3.02
N SER A 441 20.66 1.32 3.69
CA SER A 441 22.05 0.87 3.90
C SER A 441 22.13 -0.36 4.79
N LEU A 442 21.23 -0.47 5.79
CA LEU A 442 21.11 -1.65 6.63
C LEU A 442 20.68 -2.86 5.79
N ALA A 443 19.77 -2.67 4.84
CA ALA A 443 19.39 -3.72 3.90
C ALA A 443 20.58 -4.15 3.01
N VAL A 444 21.40 -3.20 2.55
CA VAL A 444 22.64 -3.48 1.79
C VAL A 444 23.66 -4.23 2.64
N LEU A 445 23.82 -3.87 3.91
CA LEU A 445 24.69 -4.55 4.86
C LEU A 445 24.26 -6.00 5.09
N LEU A 446 22.98 -6.21 5.40
CA LEU A 446 22.38 -7.54 5.58
C LEU A 446 22.52 -8.40 4.32
N PHE A 447 22.23 -7.81 3.16
CA PHE A 447 22.47 -8.45 1.88
C PHE A 447 23.95 -8.78 1.69
N GLY A 448 24.88 -7.90 2.02
CA GLY A 448 26.33 -8.17 1.92
C GLY A 448 26.76 -9.37 2.78
N ILE A 449 26.21 -9.50 3.98
CA ILE A 449 26.47 -10.63 4.90
C ILE A 449 25.92 -11.94 4.31
N SER A 450 24.64 -11.98 3.97
CA SER A 450 23.99 -13.19 3.44
C SER A 450 22.67 -12.85 2.75
N SER A 451 22.40 -13.49 1.61
CA SER A 451 21.15 -13.26 0.87
C SER A 451 19.93 -13.62 1.71
N ARG A 452 20.05 -14.62 2.60
CA ARG A 452 19.00 -15.06 3.54
C ARG A 452 18.63 -14.02 4.60
N LEU A 453 19.57 -13.15 4.99
CA LEU A 453 19.33 -12.11 6.00
C LEU A 453 18.66 -10.87 5.40
N SER A 454 18.63 -10.73 4.07
CA SER A 454 18.05 -9.57 3.38
C SER A 454 16.59 -9.31 3.77
N SER A 455 15.83 -10.35 4.09
CA SER A 455 14.43 -10.22 4.52
C SER A 455 14.28 -9.53 5.88
N LEU A 456 15.29 -9.57 6.76
CA LEU A 456 15.25 -8.90 8.06
C LEU A 456 15.17 -7.38 7.95
N ALA A 457 15.57 -6.79 6.82
CA ALA A 457 15.41 -5.36 6.58
C ALA A 457 13.94 -4.92 6.70
N TRP A 458 12.99 -5.77 6.28
CA TRP A 458 11.56 -5.51 6.43
C TRP A 458 11.08 -5.64 7.87
N ALA A 459 11.69 -6.52 8.66
CA ALA A 459 11.39 -6.63 10.09
C ALA A 459 11.83 -5.37 10.85
N PHE A 460 12.99 -4.80 10.51
CA PHE A 460 13.41 -3.50 11.05
C PHE A 460 12.44 -2.39 10.67
N LEU A 461 12.01 -2.33 9.40
CA LEU A 461 11.01 -1.33 8.99
C LEU A 461 9.69 -1.48 9.77
N ALA A 462 9.20 -2.72 9.94
CA ALA A 462 8.00 -2.99 10.74
C ALA A 462 8.19 -2.59 12.22
N ALA A 463 9.39 -2.81 12.78
CA ALA A 463 9.72 -2.36 14.13
C ALA A 463 9.73 -0.83 14.22
N PHE A 464 10.25 -0.10 13.23
CA PHE A 464 10.23 1.37 13.23
C PHE A 464 8.81 1.94 13.13
N VAL A 465 7.93 1.30 12.33
CA VAL A 465 6.50 1.64 12.29
C VAL A 465 5.88 1.44 13.68
N LEU A 466 6.12 0.28 14.31
CA LEU A 466 5.58 -0.02 15.64
C LEU A 466 6.09 0.98 16.69
N ILE A 467 7.39 1.28 16.69
CA ILE A 467 7.99 2.27 17.60
C ILE A 467 7.30 3.61 17.41
N TRP A 468 7.13 4.08 16.17
CA TRP A 468 6.46 5.35 15.89
C TRP A 468 5.01 5.36 16.40
N THR A 469 4.24 4.31 16.09
CA THR A 469 2.83 4.20 16.51
C THR A 469 2.67 4.11 18.02
N VAL A 470 3.53 3.37 18.74
CA VAL A 470 3.40 3.25 20.20
C VAL A 470 3.96 4.50 20.90
N ALA A 471 5.03 5.10 20.35
CA ALA A 471 5.59 6.33 20.89
C ALA A 471 4.60 7.51 20.85
N SER A 472 3.70 7.55 19.84
CA SER A 472 2.65 8.58 19.80
C SER A 472 1.63 8.50 20.93
N PHE A 473 1.59 7.39 21.68
CA PHE A 473 0.76 7.24 22.89
C PHE A 473 1.53 7.52 24.19
N GLY A 474 2.82 7.88 24.11
CA GLY A 474 3.64 8.20 25.29
C GLY A 474 4.07 6.99 26.13
N GLU A 475 3.90 5.77 25.64
CA GLU A 475 4.07 4.54 26.43
C GLU A 475 5.48 3.91 26.36
N LEU A 476 6.40 4.47 25.56
CA LEU A 476 7.73 3.87 25.32
C LEU A 476 8.87 4.59 26.06
N PRO A 477 9.81 3.85 26.68
CA PRO A 477 11.09 4.37 27.11
C PRO A 477 11.87 5.04 25.97
N GLN A 478 12.50 6.19 26.24
CA GLN A 478 13.20 7.00 25.22
C GLN A 478 14.26 6.22 24.44
N TRP A 479 15.02 5.34 25.10
CA TRP A 479 16.04 4.54 24.42
C TRP A 479 15.48 3.60 23.35
N ILE A 480 14.20 3.19 23.45
CA ILE A 480 13.51 2.40 22.42
C ILE A 480 13.12 3.30 21.25
N VAL A 481 12.62 4.50 21.54
CA VAL A 481 12.29 5.52 20.53
C VAL A 481 13.53 5.86 19.70
N ASP A 482 14.66 6.08 20.38
CA ASP A 482 15.95 6.44 19.78
C ASP A 482 16.57 5.33 18.91
N LEU A 483 16.04 4.10 18.93
CA LEU A 483 16.45 3.06 17.97
C LEU A 483 15.94 3.34 16.56
N SER A 484 14.87 4.13 16.42
CA SER A 484 14.32 4.48 15.12
C SER A 484 15.13 5.60 14.48
N PRO A 485 15.66 5.43 13.24
CA PRO A 485 16.30 6.54 12.53
C PRO A 485 15.41 7.78 12.38
N PHE A 486 14.09 7.56 12.34
CA PHE A 486 13.11 8.62 12.14
C PHE A 486 12.87 9.48 13.38
N SER A 487 13.25 9.03 14.58
CA SER A 487 13.16 9.86 15.79
C SER A 487 14.25 10.94 15.85
N HIS A 488 15.34 10.76 15.07
CA HIS A 488 16.47 11.68 15.01
C HIS A 488 16.33 12.73 13.90
N VAL A 489 15.29 12.64 13.07
CA VAL A 489 15.04 13.66 12.04
C VAL A 489 14.47 14.90 12.75
N PRO A 490 15.06 16.10 12.56
CA PRO A 490 14.48 17.31 13.13
C PRO A 490 13.07 17.51 12.56
N ALA A 491 12.12 17.89 13.42
CA ALA A 491 10.72 18.08 13.06
C ALA A 491 10.49 19.38 12.25
N VAL A 492 11.21 19.57 11.15
CA VAL A 492 11.06 20.71 10.24
C VAL A 492 9.73 20.55 9.47
N PRO A 493 8.91 21.61 9.33
CA PRO A 493 9.18 23.03 9.66
C PRO A 493 8.90 23.47 11.10
N ALA A 494 8.36 22.61 11.96
CA ALA A 494 7.98 22.97 13.34
C ALA A 494 9.16 23.43 14.22
N VAL A 495 10.37 22.96 13.89
CA VAL A 495 11.63 23.41 14.50
C VAL A 495 12.63 23.81 13.43
N SER A 496 13.61 24.62 13.80
CA SER A 496 14.73 24.97 12.93
C SER A 496 15.50 23.71 12.50
N LEU A 497 16.00 23.72 11.27
CA LEU A 497 16.81 22.63 10.74
C LEU A 497 18.10 22.44 11.55
N ASP A 498 18.17 21.32 12.27
CA ASP A 498 19.41 20.81 12.84
C ASP A 498 20.08 19.85 11.85
N VAL A 499 21.31 20.18 11.45
CA VAL A 499 22.05 19.46 10.42
C VAL A 499 22.86 18.31 11.03
N GLU A 500 23.15 18.34 12.33
CA GLU A 500 24.02 17.35 12.99
C GLU A 500 23.45 15.93 12.90
N PRO A 501 22.19 15.65 13.30
CA PRO A 501 21.62 14.30 13.19
C PRO A 501 21.57 13.79 11.75
N LEU A 502 21.31 14.68 10.79
CA LEU A 502 21.24 14.36 9.36
C LEU A 502 22.60 13.93 8.80
N LEU A 503 23.68 14.61 9.22
CA LEU A 503 25.05 14.26 8.85
C LEU A 503 25.47 12.92 9.47
N VAL A 504 25.15 12.68 10.74
CA VAL A 504 25.45 11.42 11.44
C VAL A 504 24.74 10.24 10.74
N MET A 505 23.45 10.36 10.44
CA MET A 505 22.70 9.32 9.71
C MET A 505 23.28 9.06 8.32
N THR A 506 23.66 10.12 7.60
CA THR A 506 24.27 9.99 6.26
C THR A 506 25.63 9.29 6.33
N LEU A 507 26.46 9.61 7.33
CA LEU A 507 27.74 8.97 7.56
C LEU A 507 27.57 7.48 7.89
N LEU A 508 26.65 7.14 8.81
CA LEU A 508 26.32 5.76 9.14
C LEU A 508 25.82 4.99 7.91
N ALA A 509 24.96 5.61 7.09
CA ALA A 509 24.48 5.02 5.85
C ALA A 509 25.62 4.71 4.87
N ALA A 510 26.60 5.62 4.76
CA ALA A 510 27.79 5.40 3.94
C ALA A 510 28.65 4.24 4.47
N VAL A 511 28.86 4.16 5.80
CA VAL A 511 29.61 3.08 6.45
C VAL A 511 28.96 1.72 6.24
N PHE A 512 27.64 1.61 6.47
CA PHE A 512 26.90 0.36 6.27
C PHE A 512 26.88 -0.07 4.81
N THR A 513 26.72 0.87 3.88
CA THR A 513 26.80 0.60 2.44
C THR A 513 28.18 0.10 2.04
N ALA A 514 29.25 0.79 2.44
CA ALA A 514 30.62 0.41 2.12
C ALA A 514 30.95 -0.98 2.69
N THR A 515 30.52 -1.26 3.92
CA THR A 515 30.70 -2.55 4.58
C THR A 515 29.92 -3.66 3.86
N GLY A 516 28.65 -3.42 3.53
CA GLY A 516 27.82 -4.37 2.78
C GLY A 516 28.42 -4.70 1.41
N LEU A 517 28.92 -3.69 0.68
CA LEU A 517 29.60 -3.89 -0.61
C LEU A 517 30.93 -4.64 -0.47
N ALA A 518 31.70 -4.37 0.58
CA ALA A 518 32.95 -5.08 0.86
C ALA A 518 32.71 -6.55 1.21
N LEU A 519 31.66 -6.86 1.98
CA LEU A 519 31.25 -8.23 2.29
C LEU A 519 30.75 -8.95 1.03
N TRP A 520 29.89 -8.30 0.23
CA TRP A 520 29.43 -8.83 -1.05
C TRP A 520 30.59 -9.17 -2.00
N ARG A 521 31.64 -8.34 -2.05
CA ARG A 521 32.83 -8.61 -2.87
C ARG A 521 33.47 -9.96 -2.54
N ARG A 522 33.48 -10.34 -1.26
CA ARG A 522 34.08 -11.57 -0.76
C ARG A 522 33.10 -12.75 -0.76
N ARG A 523 31.81 -12.50 -0.92
CA ARG A 523 30.77 -13.52 -0.85
C ARG A 523 30.63 -14.28 -2.17
N ASP A 524 30.46 -15.58 -2.04
CA ASP A 524 30.02 -16.45 -3.13
C ASP A 524 28.52 -16.29 -3.40
N LEU A 525 28.10 -16.70 -4.59
CA LEU A 525 26.68 -16.75 -4.95
C LEU A 525 26.04 -17.94 -4.23
N GLN A 526 24.81 -17.74 -3.74
CA GLN A 526 24.05 -18.82 -3.09
C GLN A 526 23.23 -19.63 -4.08
#